data_AF-A0A2M7Q9R4-F1
#
_entry.id   AF-A0A2M7Q9R4-F1
#
_cell.length_a   1.000
_cell.length_b   1.000
_cell.length_c   1.000
_cell.angle_alpha   90.00
_cell.angle_beta   90.00
_cell.angle_gamma   90.00
#
_symmetry.space_group_name_H-M   'P 1'
#
loop_
_entity.id
_entity.type
_entity.pdbx_description
1 polymer ?
#
loop_
_entity_poly.entity_id
_entity_poly.type
_entity_poly.pdbx_seq_one_letter_code
_entity_poly.pdbx_strand_id
1 'polypeptide(L)' 'MGYYIHGAYWHNLFGKARVSHGCVNVGYADMERLYWWAQVGTRVVVE' A
#
# COMPACT_ATOMS: atom_id res chain seq x y z
N MET A 1 -7.83 6.15 14.17
CA MET A 1 -8.21 5.43 12.93
C MET A 1 -7.60 6.16 11.75
N GLY A 2 -7.02 5.45 10.79
CA GLY A 2 -6.36 6.05 9.63
C GLY A 2 -6.23 5.05 8.49
N TYR A 3 -6.05 5.56 7.27
CA TYR A 3 -5.75 4.79 6.06
C TYR A 3 -4.26 4.84 5.78
N TYR A 4 -3.70 3.70 5.35
CA TYR A 4 -2.28 3.57 5.09
C TYR A 4 -2.04 2.88 3.76
N ILE A 5 -0.87 3.18 3.18
CA ILE A 5 -0.25 2.37 2.13
C ILE A 5 0.83 1.55 2.84
N HIS A 6 0.67 0.22 2.86
CA HIS A 6 1.59 -0.66 3.60
C HIS A 6 1.88 -1.97 2.89
N GLY A 7 3.01 -2.58 3.23
CA GLY A 7 3.38 -3.90 2.74
C GLY A 7 2.45 -4.98 3.29
N ALA A 8 2.05 -5.92 2.45
CA ALA A 8 1.26 -7.09 2.83
C ALA A 8 2.01 -8.37 2.46
N TYR A 9 2.75 -8.95 3.41
CA TYR A 9 3.48 -10.20 3.21
C TYR A 9 2.58 -11.45 3.27
N TRP A 10 1.37 -11.31 3.80
CA TRP A 10 0.47 -12.41 4.14
C TRP A 10 -0.38 -12.91 2.96
N HIS A 11 -0.39 -12.20 1.83
CA HIS A 11 -1.05 -12.64 0.58
C HIS A 11 -0.38 -12.05 -0.66
N ASN A 12 -0.63 -12.67 -1.81
CA ASN A 12 -0.15 -12.22 -3.13
C ASN A 12 -1.30 -11.88 -4.11
N LEU A 13 -2.51 -11.66 -3.59
CA LEU A 13 -3.74 -11.42 -4.38
C LEU A 13 -3.94 -9.94 -4.80
N PHE A 14 -2.85 -9.23 -5.11
CA PHE A 14 -2.88 -7.81 -5.50
C PHE A 14 -3.63 -7.63 -6.82
N GLY A 15 -4.52 -6.64 -6.88
CA GLY A 15 -5.32 -6.33 -8.08
C GLY A 15 -6.37 -7.39 -8.48
N LYS A 16 -6.45 -8.51 -7.76
CA LYS A 16 -7.32 -9.66 -8.11
C LYS A 16 -8.45 -9.89 -7.10
N ALA A 17 -8.24 -9.54 -5.83
CA ALA A 17 -9.24 -9.66 -4.79
C ALA A 17 -9.18 -8.46 -3.83
N ARG A 18 -10.33 -8.09 -3.24
CA ARG A 18 -10.38 -7.10 -2.15
C ARG A 18 -10.09 -7.81 -0.83
N VAL A 19 -8.87 -7.61 -0.34
CA VAL A 19 -8.35 -8.28 0.87
C VAL A 19 -8.03 -7.28 2.00
N SER A 20 -8.09 -5.98 1.72
CA SER A 20 -7.87 -4.94 2.71
C SER A 20 -9.18 -4.46 3.34
N HIS A 21 -9.10 -3.93 4.56
CA HIS A 21 -10.21 -3.29 5.27
C HIS A 21 -10.23 -1.76 5.06
N GLY A 22 -9.89 -1.32 3.84
CA GLY A 22 -9.87 0.09 3.45
C GLY A 22 -8.46 0.68 3.21
N CYS A 23 -7.40 0.03 3.68
CA CYS A 23 -6.02 0.42 3.34
C CYS A 23 -5.62 -0.04 1.92
N VAL A 24 -4.51 0.47 1.42
CA VAL A 24 -3.92 0.05 0.14
C VAL A 24 -2.73 -0.87 0.42
N ASN A 25 -2.85 -2.14 0.04
CA ASN A 25 -1.80 -3.13 0.23
C ASN A 25 -0.80 -3.06 -0.93
N VAL A 26 0.48 -3.07 -0.61
CA VAL A 26 1.61 -3.13 -1.55
C VAL A 26 2.32 -4.48 -1.37
N GLY A 27 2.85 -5.02 -2.46
CA GLY A 27 3.72 -6.19 -2.40
C GLY A 27 4.90 -5.94 -1.47
N TYR A 28 5.23 -6.91 -0.62
CA TYR A 28 6.28 -6.74 0.39
C TYR A 28 7.64 -6.34 -0.23
N ALA A 29 7.99 -6.92 -1.38
CA ALA A 29 9.22 -6.61 -2.11
C ALA A 29 9.27 -5.18 -2.68
N ASP A 30 8.12 -4.56 -2.96
CA ASP A 30 8.06 -3.21 -3.54
C ASP A 30 7.92 -2.11 -2.49
N MET A 31 7.52 -2.46 -1.26
CA MET A 31 7.19 -1.48 -0.22
C MET A 31 8.39 -0.65 0.19
N GLU A 32 9.59 -1.23 0.28
CA GLU A 32 10.80 -0.48 0.64
C GLU A 32 11.10 0.64 -0.36
N ARG A 33 11.09 0.32 -1.66
CA ARG A 33 11.33 1.30 -2.72
C ARG A 33 10.29 2.42 -2.69
N LEU A 34 9.01 2.07 -2.47
CA LEU A 34 7.94 3.05 -2.39
C LEU A 34 8.09 3.97 -1.17
N TYR A 35 8.45 3.41 -0.02
CA TYR A 35 8.65 4.17 1.21
C TYR A 35 9.75 5.22 1.07
N TRP A 36 10.88 4.87 0.45
CA TRP A 36 11.97 5.81 0.23
C TRP A 36 11.68 6.84 -0.87
N TRP A 37 10.82 6.52 -1.82
CA TRP A 37 10.42 7.45 -2.87
C TRP A 37 9.41 8.50 -2.38
N ALA A 38 8.44 8.10 -1.55
CA ALA A 38 7.36 8.97 -1.08
C ALA A 38 7.76 9.70 0.22
N GLN A 39 8.10 10.98 0.10
CA GLN A 39 8.37 11.84 1.26
C GLN A 39 7.08 12.32 1.92
N VAL A 40 7.18 12.78 3.17
CA VAL A 40 6.03 13.40 3.86
C VAL A 40 5.53 14.62 3.05
N GLY A 41 4.22 14.66 2.78
CA GLY A 41 3.61 15.69 1.94
C GLY A 41 3.45 15.28 0.47
N THR A 42 3.97 14.13 0.04
CA THR A 42 3.66 13.57 -1.28
C THR A 42 2.15 13.38 -1.42
N ARG A 43 1.58 13.99 -2.47
CA ARG A 43 0.13 13.95 -2.73
C ARG A 43 -0.32 12.52 -3.04
N VAL A 44 -1.39 12.09 -2.37
CA VAL A 44 -2.09 10.83 -2.64
C VAL A 44 -3.48 11.16 -3.18
N VAL A 45 -3.88 10.51 -4.26
CA VAL A 45 -5.22 10.61 -4.86
C VAL A 45 -5.81 9.20 -4.92
N VAL A 46 -7.08 9.08 -4.53
CA VAL A 46 -7.85 7.83 -4.57
C VAL A 46 -9.08 8.08 -5.44
N GLU A 47 -9.30 7.21 -6.42
CA GLU A 47 -10.39 7.30 -7.41
C GLU A 47 -11.23 6.02 -7.42
#